data_AF-X1U8W9-F1
#
_entry.id   AF-X1U8W9-F1
#
_cell.length_a   1.000
_cell.length_b   1.000
_cell.length_c   1.000
_cell.angle_alpha   90.00
_cell.angle_beta   90.00
_cell.angle_gamma   90.00
#
_symmetry.space_group_name_H-M   'P 1'
#
loop_
_entity.id
_entity.type
_entity.pdbx_description
1 polymer ?
#
loop_
_entity_poly.entity_id
_entity_poly.type
_entity_poly.pdbx_seq_one_letter_code
_entity_poly.pdbx_strand_id
1 'polypeptide(L)'
;TVFNDQFEEAVYEWENNPLYGWCHKNRKPDGSNYNLYRDGIKIYTTINSKLQQFAEASLREHLAELQETFMEKVTELKNPPFSDDLEIEEIEGIMESSIRRTDRYRSLRNAGVINDSILAVFNTPVEMTVFSWDTTAIDTVMSPLDSILYYKYFVRSGLMSMDPHTGYVKAYVGGPDFRYFKFDAVKTQKRQVGSTIKPFLYTLAMQDGYSPCYKVPNVPQIFKDNDSTWTPASSGRKEFWGKMVTLKWGLANSENYVSAWLMK
;
A
#
# COMPACT_ATOMS: atom_id res chain seq x y z
N THR A 1 -2.66 -15.60 -22.73
CA THR A 1 -2.19 -15.13 -21.41
C THR A 1 -3.34 -14.71 -20.53
N VAL A 2 -4.17 -13.72 -20.89
CA VAL A 2 -5.35 -13.28 -20.08
C VAL A 2 -6.35 -14.40 -19.72
N PHE A 3 -6.62 -15.34 -20.63
CA PHE A 3 -7.53 -16.47 -20.37
C PHE A 3 -6.97 -17.52 -19.39
N ASN A 4 -5.63 -17.65 -19.33
CA ASN A 4 -4.99 -18.62 -18.44
C ASN A 4 -4.95 -18.06 -17.00
N ASP A 5 -4.70 -16.76 -16.87
CA ASP A 5 -4.71 -16.05 -15.59
C ASP A 5 -6.12 -16.06 -14.96
N GLN A 6 -7.18 -15.87 -15.76
CA GLN A 6 -8.57 -15.95 -15.29
C GLN A 6 -8.98 -17.37 -14.87
N PHE A 7 -8.44 -18.40 -15.53
CA PHE A 7 -8.69 -19.79 -15.15
C PHE A 7 -7.97 -20.17 -13.85
N GLU A 8 -6.71 -19.78 -13.71
CA GLU A 8 -5.94 -20.00 -12.48
C GLU A 8 -6.54 -19.23 -11.29
N GLU A 9 -6.98 -17.99 -11.50
CA GLU A 9 -7.68 -17.19 -10.49
C GLU A 9 -9.03 -17.84 -10.11
N ALA A 10 -9.80 -18.34 -11.08
CA ALA A 10 -11.06 -19.05 -10.81
C ALA A 10 -10.86 -20.38 -10.06
N VAL A 11 -9.81 -21.15 -10.39
CA VAL A 11 -9.45 -22.38 -9.67
C VAL A 11 -8.98 -22.05 -8.26
N TYR A 12 -8.15 -21.02 -8.10
CA TYR A 12 -7.70 -20.56 -6.80
C TYR A 12 -8.87 -20.10 -5.93
N GLU A 13 -9.80 -19.32 -6.47
CA GLU A 13 -11.03 -18.91 -5.78
C GLU A 13 -11.92 -20.12 -5.45
N TRP A 14 -12.06 -21.10 -6.33
CA TRP A 14 -12.80 -22.33 -6.05
C TRP A 14 -12.23 -23.15 -4.89
N GLU A 15 -10.89 -23.27 -4.86
CA GLU A 15 -10.17 -24.08 -3.88
C GLU A 15 -10.01 -23.36 -2.54
N ASN A 16 -9.71 -22.05 -2.57
CA ASN A 16 -9.22 -21.30 -1.42
C ASN A 16 -10.16 -20.20 -0.95
N ASN A 17 -11.17 -19.77 -1.74
CA ASN A 17 -12.18 -18.84 -1.24
C ASN A 17 -13.19 -19.62 -0.37
N PRO A 18 -13.22 -19.39 0.95
CA PRO A 18 -14.09 -20.14 1.85
C PRO A 18 -15.58 -19.91 1.58
N LEU A 19 -15.93 -18.86 0.83
CA LEU A 19 -17.30 -18.47 0.55
C LEU A 19 -17.75 -18.89 -0.85
N TYR A 20 -16.97 -18.58 -1.88
CA TYR A 20 -17.30 -18.96 -3.25
C TYR A 20 -17.31 -20.48 -3.41
N GLY A 21 -16.24 -21.15 -2.95
CA GLY A 21 -16.18 -22.60 -2.95
C GLY A 21 -17.30 -23.24 -2.13
N TRP A 22 -17.65 -22.68 -0.97
CA TRP A 22 -18.71 -23.23 -0.11
C TRP A 22 -20.09 -23.16 -0.77
N CYS A 23 -20.44 -22.03 -1.40
CA CYS A 23 -21.74 -21.85 -2.06
C CYS A 23 -21.98 -22.86 -3.20
N HIS A 24 -20.91 -23.29 -3.87
CA HIS A 24 -20.98 -24.27 -4.96
C HIS A 24 -20.82 -25.72 -4.49
N LYS A 25 -20.10 -25.96 -3.38
CA LYS A 25 -19.89 -27.30 -2.80
C LYS A 25 -21.08 -27.75 -1.94
N ASN A 26 -21.87 -26.81 -1.42
CA ASN A 26 -23.05 -27.10 -0.62
C ASN A 26 -24.31 -26.78 -1.42
N ARG A 27 -25.24 -27.73 -1.42
CA ARG A 27 -26.53 -27.59 -2.12
C ARG A 27 -27.66 -27.39 -1.14
N LYS A 28 -28.66 -26.64 -1.57
CA LYS A 28 -29.95 -26.52 -0.89
C LYS A 28 -30.70 -27.87 -0.94
N PRO A 29 -31.78 -28.04 -0.15
CA PRO A 29 -32.63 -29.23 -0.22
C PRO A 29 -33.22 -29.50 -1.61
N ASP A 30 -33.41 -28.47 -2.43
CA ASP A 30 -33.88 -28.58 -3.81
C ASP A 30 -32.79 -28.96 -4.83
N GLY A 31 -31.55 -29.16 -4.36
CA GLY A 31 -30.40 -29.54 -5.19
C GLY A 31 -29.71 -28.38 -5.92
N SER A 32 -30.19 -27.14 -5.78
CA SER A 32 -29.54 -25.94 -6.33
C SER A 32 -28.39 -25.45 -5.42
N ASN A 33 -27.47 -24.67 -5.98
CA ASN A 33 -26.36 -24.08 -5.22
C ASN A 33 -26.86 -22.90 -4.38
N TYR A 34 -26.16 -22.64 -3.27
CA TYR A 34 -26.36 -21.41 -2.52
C TYR A 34 -25.89 -20.19 -3.33
N ASN A 35 -26.61 -19.09 -3.20
CA ASN A 35 -26.33 -17.79 -3.74
C ASN A 35 -26.08 -16.82 -2.59
N LEU A 36 -24.84 -16.31 -2.52
CA LEU A 36 -24.38 -15.41 -1.48
C LEU A 36 -25.29 -14.19 -1.25
N TYR A 37 -25.88 -13.66 -2.32
CA TYR A 37 -26.64 -12.41 -2.28
C TYR A 37 -28.14 -12.62 -2.03
N ARG A 38 -28.68 -13.81 -2.32
CA ARG A 38 -30.14 -14.04 -2.33
C ARG A 38 -30.65 -14.95 -1.21
N ASP A 39 -29.79 -15.80 -0.65
CA ASP A 39 -30.24 -16.87 0.23
C ASP A 39 -30.10 -16.57 1.72
N GLY A 40 -29.80 -15.33 2.08
CA GLY A 40 -29.77 -14.90 3.49
C GLY A 40 -28.70 -15.60 4.35
N ILE A 41 -27.58 -15.98 3.73
CA ILE A 41 -26.46 -16.65 4.42
C ILE A 41 -25.89 -15.72 5.50
N LYS A 42 -25.64 -16.27 6.69
CA LYS A 42 -24.96 -15.55 7.78
C LYS A 42 -23.46 -15.82 7.73
N ILE A 43 -22.68 -14.75 7.60
CA ILE A 43 -21.21 -14.80 7.54
C ILE A 43 -20.67 -14.20 8.83
N TYR A 44 -19.94 -15.01 9.59
CA TYR A 44 -19.25 -14.57 10.79
C TYR A 44 -17.78 -14.33 10.44
N THR A 45 -17.30 -13.11 10.65
CA THR A 45 -15.93 -12.72 10.34
C THR A 45 -15.08 -12.66 11.60
N THR A 46 -13.77 -12.55 11.42
CA THR A 46 -12.81 -12.41 12.53
C THR A 46 -12.62 -10.97 13.00
N ILE A 47 -13.24 -10.01 12.31
CA ILE A 47 -13.11 -8.58 12.60
C ILE A 47 -13.67 -8.30 13.99
N ASN A 48 -12.88 -7.62 14.79
CA ASN A 48 -13.31 -7.08 16.07
C ASN A 48 -13.80 -5.64 15.83
N SER A 49 -15.09 -5.40 15.99
CA SER A 49 -15.70 -4.09 15.70
C SER A 49 -15.09 -2.94 16.51
N LYS A 50 -14.68 -3.18 17.75
CA LYS A 50 -14.04 -2.17 18.60
C LYS A 50 -12.63 -1.83 18.10
N LEU A 51 -11.83 -2.84 17.75
CA LEU A 51 -10.50 -2.62 17.17
C LEU A 51 -10.59 -1.96 15.79
N GLN A 52 -11.60 -2.31 14.99
CA GLN A 52 -11.84 -1.70 13.69
C GLN A 52 -12.12 -0.20 13.83
N GLN A 53 -12.99 0.20 14.77
CA GLN A 53 -13.28 1.62 15.03
C GLN A 53 -12.03 2.39 15.45
N PHE A 54 -11.19 1.81 16.31
CA PHE A 54 -9.92 2.44 16.69
C PHE A 54 -8.96 2.55 15.49
N ALA A 55 -8.85 1.50 14.68
CA ALA A 55 -7.99 1.51 13.50
C ALA A 55 -8.40 2.59 12.48
N GLU A 56 -9.69 2.73 12.21
CA GLU A 56 -10.23 3.76 11.32
C GLU A 56 -9.99 5.17 11.87
N ALA A 57 -10.27 5.37 13.16
CA ALA A 57 -10.06 6.66 13.83
C ALA A 57 -8.58 7.06 13.83
N SER A 58 -7.69 6.15 14.26
CA SER A 58 -6.25 6.42 14.30
C SER A 58 -5.68 6.70 12.92
N LEU A 59 -6.05 5.90 11.90
CA LEU A 59 -5.56 6.14 10.54
C LEU A 59 -6.07 7.49 9.99
N ARG A 60 -7.32 7.86 10.26
CA ARG A 60 -7.87 9.16 9.84
C ARG A 60 -7.14 10.32 10.51
N GLU A 61 -6.97 10.26 11.83
CA GLU A 61 -6.30 11.30 12.63
C GLU A 61 -4.86 11.51 12.16
N HIS A 62 -4.08 10.44 12.04
CA HIS A 62 -2.67 10.54 11.67
C HIS A 62 -2.48 10.98 10.22
N LEU A 63 -3.35 10.53 9.30
CA LEU A 63 -3.27 10.99 7.91
C LEU A 63 -3.67 12.46 7.75
N ALA A 64 -4.61 12.96 8.55
CA ALA A 64 -4.96 14.38 8.54
C ALA A 64 -3.76 15.24 9.01
N GLU A 65 -3.11 14.88 10.11
CA GLU A 65 -1.90 15.56 10.59
C GLU A 65 -0.74 15.49 9.58
N LEU A 66 -0.48 14.29 9.04
CA LEU A 66 0.54 14.10 8.00
C LEU A 66 0.22 14.87 6.72
N GLN A 67 -1.06 15.06 6.40
CA GLN A 67 -1.48 15.81 5.23
C GLN A 67 -1.04 17.27 5.35
N GLU A 68 -1.15 17.90 6.52
CA GLU A 68 -0.70 19.28 6.74
C GLU A 68 0.80 19.42 6.48
N THR A 69 1.61 18.55 7.10
CA THR A 69 3.07 18.53 6.90
C THR A 69 3.44 18.24 5.44
N PHE A 70 2.67 17.38 4.76
CA PHE A 70 2.87 17.10 3.34
C PHE A 70 2.57 18.35 2.50
N MET A 71 1.46 19.06 2.76
CA MET A 71 1.08 20.25 2.01
C MET A 71 2.08 21.40 2.18
N GLU A 72 2.70 21.54 3.34
CA GLU A 72 3.77 22.51 3.55
C GLU A 72 4.95 22.25 2.60
N LYS A 73 5.39 20.99 2.50
CA LYS A 73 6.58 20.61 1.71
C LYS A 73 6.32 20.47 0.23
N VAL A 74 5.13 20.00 -0.14
CA VAL A 74 4.80 19.67 -1.54
C VAL A 74 4.84 20.93 -2.42
N THR A 75 4.62 22.11 -1.84
CA THR A 75 4.66 23.39 -2.57
C THR A 75 6.09 23.81 -2.97
N GLU A 76 7.12 23.22 -2.37
CA GLU A 76 8.53 23.46 -2.71
C GLU A 76 8.99 22.67 -3.94
N LEU A 77 8.21 21.68 -4.39
CA LEU A 77 8.54 20.85 -5.55
C LEU A 77 8.39 21.65 -6.85
N LYS A 78 9.16 21.27 -7.87
CA LYS A 78 9.08 21.90 -9.21
C LYS A 78 7.74 21.63 -9.89
N ASN A 79 7.23 20.41 -9.72
CA ASN A 79 5.97 19.95 -10.32
C ASN A 79 5.05 19.30 -9.27
N PRO A 80 4.49 20.04 -8.31
CA PRO A 80 3.66 19.46 -7.25
C PRO A 80 2.45 18.68 -7.80
N PRO A 81 2.05 17.53 -7.20
CA PRO A 81 2.64 16.85 -6.06
C PRO A 81 3.70 15.80 -6.43
N PHE A 82 4.25 15.88 -7.64
CA PHE A 82 5.22 14.94 -8.16
C PHE A 82 6.63 15.28 -7.69
N SER A 83 7.40 14.23 -7.40
CA SER A 83 8.77 14.35 -6.92
C SER A 83 9.69 14.92 -8.01
N ASP A 84 10.72 15.66 -7.59
CA ASP A 84 11.67 16.36 -8.46
C ASP A 84 12.59 15.42 -9.26
N ASP A 85 12.58 14.12 -8.98
CA ASP A 85 13.27 13.06 -9.71
C ASP A 85 12.47 12.49 -10.89
N LEU A 86 11.23 12.95 -11.10
CA LEU A 86 10.39 12.56 -12.23
C LEU A 86 10.54 13.54 -13.39
N GLU A 87 10.70 12.99 -14.59
CA GLU A 87 10.67 13.77 -15.83
C GLU A 87 9.22 14.14 -16.21
N ILE A 88 9.07 15.19 -17.03
CA ILE A 88 7.73 15.71 -17.43
C ILE A 88 6.92 14.61 -18.13
N GLU A 89 7.54 13.83 -19.00
CA GLU A 89 6.89 12.74 -19.73
C GLU A 89 6.37 11.64 -18.79
N GLU A 90 7.06 11.39 -17.66
CA GLU A 90 6.61 10.44 -16.64
C GLU A 90 5.38 10.97 -15.90
N ILE A 91 5.38 12.27 -15.57
CA ILE A 91 4.24 12.95 -14.95
C ILE A 91 3.02 12.90 -15.87
N GLU A 92 3.20 13.20 -17.16
CA GLU A 92 2.15 13.09 -18.17
C GLU A 92 1.63 11.65 -18.26
N GLY A 93 2.52 10.65 -18.29
CA GLY A 93 2.14 9.24 -18.29
C GLY A 93 1.34 8.81 -17.05
N ILE A 94 1.67 9.35 -15.88
CA ILE A 94 0.91 9.13 -14.63
C ILE A 94 -0.50 9.73 -14.75
N MET A 95 -0.60 10.95 -15.26
CA MET A 95 -1.89 11.64 -15.42
C MET A 95 -2.76 10.95 -16.47
N GLU A 96 -2.22 10.61 -17.64
CA GLU A 96 -2.91 9.84 -18.67
C GLU A 96 -3.42 8.50 -18.15
N SER A 97 -2.58 7.75 -17.45
CA SER A 97 -2.96 6.47 -16.85
C SER A 97 -4.09 6.64 -15.84
N SER A 98 -4.09 7.75 -15.11
CA SER A 98 -5.14 8.09 -14.14
C SER A 98 -6.46 8.40 -14.84
N ILE A 99 -6.44 9.18 -15.93
CA ILE A 99 -7.61 9.47 -16.77
C ILE A 99 -8.22 8.16 -17.31
N ARG A 100 -7.39 7.29 -17.90
CA ARG A 100 -7.83 6.03 -18.54
C ARG A 100 -8.50 5.05 -17.59
N ARG A 101 -8.16 5.11 -16.30
CA ARG A 101 -8.72 4.24 -15.25
C ARG A 101 -10.07 4.71 -14.72
N THR A 102 -10.52 5.91 -15.09
CA THR A 102 -11.82 6.41 -14.65
C THR A 102 -12.97 5.77 -15.44
N ASP A 103 -14.12 5.60 -14.80
CA ASP A 103 -15.32 5.11 -15.47
C ASP A 103 -15.85 6.11 -16.51
N ARG A 104 -15.62 7.41 -16.27
CA ARG A 104 -15.89 8.49 -17.25
C ARG A 104 -15.16 8.24 -18.56
N TYR A 105 -13.85 7.99 -18.52
CA TYR A 105 -13.07 7.70 -19.73
C TYR A 105 -13.53 6.43 -20.42
N ARG A 106 -13.70 5.33 -19.66
CA ARG A 106 -14.15 4.04 -20.20
C ARG A 106 -15.51 4.16 -20.88
N SER A 107 -16.45 4.88 -20.28
CA SER A 107 -17.79 5.06 -20.83
C SER A 107 -17.77 5.84 -22.15
N LEU A 108 -17.01 6.94 -22.22
CA LEU A 108 -16.86 7.72 -23.45
C LEU A 108 -16.15 6.95 -24.56
N ARG A 109 -15.12 6.17 -24.20
CA ARG A 109 -14.43 5.29 -25.16
C ARG A 109 -15.34 4.19 -25.70
N ASN A 110 -16.11 3.54 -24.84
CA ASN A 110 -17.07 2.51 -25.26
C ASN A 110 -18.19 3.09 -26.14
N ALA A 111 -18.51 4.39 -25.97
CA ALA A 111 -19.43 5.12 -26.83
C ALA A 111 -18.80 5.61 -28.15
N GLY A 112 -17.52 5.29 -28.43
CA GLY A 112 -16.84 5.65 -29.67
C GLY A 112 -16.35 7.10 -29.76
N VAL A 113 -16.32 7.83 -28.64
CA VAL A 113 -15.83 9.22 -28.62
C VAL A 113 -14.31 9.25 -28.91
N ILE A 114 -13.90 10.14 -29.82
CA ILE A 114 -12.49 10.33 -30.18
C ILE A 114 -11.70 10.92 -29.00
N ASN A 115 -10.39 10.66 -28.96
CA ASN A 115 -9.56 11.01 -27.80
C ASN A 115 -9.59 12.51 -27.47
N ASP A 116 -9.50 13.35 -28.49
CA ASP A 116 -9.39 14.81 -28.31
C ASP A 116 -10.67 15.39 -27.68
N SER A 117 -11.84 14.88 -28.09
CA SER A 117 -13.11 15.25 -27.46
C SER A 117 -13.21 14.76 -26.02
N ILE A 118 -12.63 13.59 -25.71
CA ILE A 118 -12.55 13.12 -24.31
C ILE A 118 -11.67 14.05 -23.50
N LEU A 119 -10.49 14.44 -24.00
CA LEU A 119 -9.61 15.37 -23.30
C LEU A 119 -10.28 16.72 -23.07
N ALA A 120 -11.06 17.23 -24.03
CA ALA A 120 -11.86 18.43 -23.83
C ALA A 120 -12.87 18.28 -22.67
N VAL A 121 -13.55 17.13 -22.56
CA VAL A 121 -14.45 16.83 -21.43
C VAL A 121 -13.69 16.83 -20.10
N PHE A 122 -12.48 16.27 -20.07
CA PHE A 122 -11.66 16.25 -18.85
C PHE A 122 -11.14 17.62 -18.42
N ASN A 123 -11.09 18.59 -19.34
CA ASN A 123 -10.71 19.98 -19.05
C ASN A 123 -11.90 20.92 -18.82
N THR A 124 -13.14 20.41 -18.90
CA THR A 124 -14.35 21.23 -18.71
C THR A 124 -14.80 21.15 -17.25
N PRO A 125 -14.90 22.28 -16.52
CA PRO A 125 -15.38 22.30 -15.15
C PRO A 125 -16.82 21.79 -15.03
N VAL A 126 -17.06 20.97 -14.00
CA VAL A 126 -18.39 20.46 -13.65
C VAL A 126 -18.58 20.49 -12.14
N GLU A 127 -19.83 20.59 -11.69
CA GLU A 127 -20.18 20.42 -10.29
C GLU A 127 -19.84 18.99 -9.83
N MET A 128 -19.20 18.88 -8.67
CA MET A 128 -18.85 17.60 -8.06
C MET A 128 -18.63 17.72 -6.56
N THR A 129 -18.66 16.57 -5.87
CA THR A 129 -18.30 16.46 -4.46
C THR A 129 -16.96 15.75 -4.35
N VAL A 130 -15.98 16.37 -3.67
CA VAL A 130 -14.65 15.80 -3.42
C VAL A 130 -14.39 15.62 -1.94
N PHE A 131 -13.41 14.78 -1.60
CA PHE A 131 -13.04 14.50 -0.21
C PHE A 131 -12.31 15.69 0.42
N SER A 132 -12.57 15.97 1.70
CA SER A 132 -11.78 16.91 2.51
C SER A 132 -11.53 16.32 3.90
N TRP A 133 -10.39 16.62 4.53
CA TRP A 133 -10.14 16.15 5.90
C TRP A 133 -11.06 16.82 6.93
N ASP A 134 -11.42 18.08 6.72
CA ASP A 134 -12.23 18.88 7.66
C ASP A 134 -13.69 18.42 7.71
N THR A 135 -14.34 18.35 6.55
CA THR A 135 -15.77 18.08 6.43
C THR A 135 -16.07 16.70 5.86
N THR A 136 -15.05 15.91 5.52
CA THR A 136 -15.14 14.64 4.76
C THR A 136 -15.56 14.80 3.30
N ALA A 137 -16.39 15.80 3.00
CA ALA A 137 -16.90 16.08 1.66
C ALA A 137 -17.07 17.59 1.48
N ILE A 138 -16.69 18.10 0.31
CA ILE A 138 -16.97 19.46 -0.12
C ILE A 138 -17.55 19.45 -1.53
N ASP A 139 -18.59 20.24 -1.74
CA ASP A 139 -19.12 20.49 -3.09
C ASP A 139 -18.30 21.61 -3.73
N THR A 140 -17.97 21.43 -5.01
CA THR A 140 -17.06 22.31 -5.74
C THR A 140 -17.33 22.25 -7.24
N VAL A 141 -16.72 23.17 -7.99
CA VAL A 141 -16.73 23.19 -9.45
C VAL A 141 -15.29 23.12 -9.94
N MET A 142 -14.91 22.01 -10.54
CA MET A 142 -13.56 21.80 -11.10
C MET A 142 -13.60 20.87 -12.31
N SER A 143 -12.55 20.84 -13.11
CA SER A 143 -12.50 19.89 -14.22
C SER A 143 -12.22 18.47 -13.69
N PRO A 144 -12.65 17.40 -14.41
CA PRO A 144 -12.24 16.04 -14.05
C PRO A 144 -10.72 15.86 -13.97
N LEU A 145 -9.95 16.58 -14.79
CA LEU A 145 -8.49 16.57 -14.72
C LEU A 145 -7.97 17.15 -13.40
N ASP A 146 -8.51 18.31 -12.99
CA ASP A 146 -8.16 18.94 -11.71
C ASP A 146 -8.53 18.04 -10.53
N SER A 147 -9.66 17.32 -10.61
CA SER A 147 -10.06 16.37 -9.58
C SER A 147 -9.07 15.21 -9.45
N ILE A 148 -8.51 14.73 -10.57
CA ILE A 148 -7.48 13.68 -10.56
C ILE A 148 -6.23 14.20 -9.87
N LEU A 149 -5.79 15.41 -10.24
CA LEU A 149 -4.61 16.05 -9.65
C LEU A 149 -4.83 16.31 -8.16
N TYR A 150 -6.00 16.80 -7.76
CA TYR A 150 -6.42 16.99 -6.37
C TYR A 150 -6.22 15.71 -5.55
N TYR A 151 -6.69 14.56 -6.04
CA TYR A 151 -6.51 13.27 -5.37
C TYR A 151 -5.07 12.73 -5.37
N LYS A 152 -4.14 13.33 -6.12
CA LYS A 152 -2.69 13.05 -6.03
C LYS A 152 -2.03 13.75 -4.85
N TYR A 153 -2.61 14.82 -4.33
CA TYR A 153 -2.10 15.49 -3.13
C TYR A 153 -2.39 14.72 -1.84
N PHE A 154 -3.28 13.73 -1.86
CA PHE A 154 -3.65 13.01 -0.64
C PHE A 154 -2.65 11.93 -0.28
N VAL A 155 -2.08 12.04 0.92
CA VAL A 155 -1.30 10.97 1.53
C VAL A 155 -2.22 9.79 1.83
N ARG A 156 -1.72 8.57 1.60
CA ARG A 156 -2.48 7.33 1.80
C ARG A 156 -1.70 6.39 2.70
N SER A 157 -2.42 5.61 3.49
CA SER A 157 -1.88 4.55 4.32
C SER A 157 -2.87 3.38 4.35
N GLY A 158 -2.37 2.23 4.80
CA GLY A 158 -3.17 1.07 5.13
C GLY A 158 -2.80 0.59 6.53
N LEU A 159 -3.76 -0.03 7.22
CA LEU A 159 -3.55 -0.61 8.55
C LEU A 159 -4.21 -1.97 8.61
N MET A 160 -3.49 -2.95 9.13
CA MET A 160 -3.99 -4.29 9.39
C MET A 160 -3.52 -4.75 10.76
N SER A 161 -4.42 -5.35 11.53
CA SER A 161 -4.09 -6.03 12.78
C SER A 161 -4.51 -7.48 12.70
N MET A 162 -3.62 -8.37 13.12
CA MET A 162 -3.85 -9.81 13.15
C MET A 162 -3.47 -10.41 14.51
N ASP A 163 -4.16 -11.48 14.87
CA ASP A 163 -3.75 -12.35 15.96
C ASP A 163 -2.60 -13.26 15.49
N PRO A 164 -1.41 -13.21 16.10
CA PRO A 164 -0.25 -13.98 15.64
C PRO A 164 -0.36 -15.48 15.91
N HIS A 165 -1.24 -15.93 16.81
CA HIS A 165 -1.42 -17.35 17.12
C HIS A 165 -2.41 -18.03 16.17
N THR A 166 -3.40 -17.27 15.69
CA THR A 166 -4.50 -17.81 14.85
C THR A 166 -4.47 -17.32 13.41
N GLY A 167 -3.71 -16.26 13.11
CA GLY A 167 -3.72 -15.58 11.80
C GLY A 167 -5.00 -14.77 11.55
N TYR A 168 -5.91 -14.68 12.52
CA TYR A 168 -7.19 -14.00 12.35
C TYR A 168 -7.02 -12.49 12.25
N VAL A 169 -7.52 -11.92 11.16
CA VAL A 169 -7.58 -10.46 10.94
C VAL A 169 -8.60 -9.86 11.89
N LYS A 170 -8.15 -8.95 12.76
CA LYS A 170 -8.98 -8.30 13.77
C LYS A 170 -9.39 -6.88 13.39
N ALA A 171 -8.56 -6.17 12.62
CA ALA A 171 -8.88 -4.88 12.04
C ALA A 171 -8.21 -4.76 10.66
N TYR A 172 -8.88 -4.09 9.73
CA TYR A 172 -8.45 -3.93 8.34
C TYR A 172 -8.92 -2.59 7.77
N VAL A 173 -7.99 -1.72 7.43
CA VAL A 173 -8.26 -0.39 6.87
C VAL A 173 -7.42 -0.23 5.61
N GLY A 174 -8.06 -0.32 4.45
CA GLY A 174 -7.40 -0.22 3.14
C GLY A 174 -7.06 1.21 2.72
N GLY A 175 -7.60 2.22 3.40
CA GLY A 175 -7.41 3.62 3.05
C GLY A 175 -8.23 4.57 3.92
N PRO A 176 -8.12 5.89 3.70
CA PRO A 176 -8.71 6.90 4.58
C PRO A 176 -10.24 7.00 4.50
N ASP A 177 -10.82 6.80 3.31
CA ASP A 177 -12.27 6.76 3.13
C ASP A 177 -12.63 6.01 1.85
N PHE A 178 -13.31 4.87 1.97
CA PHE A 178 -13.62 4.03 0.81
C PHE A 178 -14.54 4.71 -0.22
N ARG A 179 -15.32 5.74 0.15
CA ARG A 179 -16.20 6.44 -0.79
C ARG A 179 -15.38 7.17 -1.86
N TYR A 180 -14.25 7.75 -1.45
CA TYR A 180 -13.39 8.57 -2.30
C TYR A 180 -12.09 7.87 -2.71
N PHE A 181 -11.61 6.92 -1.90
CA PHE A 181 -10.37 6.18 -2.11
C PHE A 181 -10.66 4.69 -2.24
N LYS A 182 -10.80 4.21 -3.47
CA LYS A 182 -11.12 2.80 -3.78
C LYS A 182 -9.91 1.85 -3.73
N PHE A 183 -8.70 2.40 -3.64
CA PHE A 183 -7.48 1.61 -3.62
C PHE A 183 -7.24 1.00 -2.24
N ASP A 184 -7.08 -0.32 -2.18
CA ASP A 184 -6.76 -1.04 -0.96
C ASP A 184 -5.24 -1.12 -0.76
N ALA A 185 -4.74 -0.30 0.17
CA ALA A 185 -3.33 -0.23 0.52
C ALA A 185 -2.81 -1.49 1.23
N VAL A 186 -3.65 -2.23 1.95
CA VAL A 186 -3.22 -3.44 2.67
C VAL A 186 -3.00 -4.60 1.71
N LYS A 187 -3.91 -4.80 0.75
CA LYS A 187 -3.81 -5.92 -0.22
C LYS A 187 -2.94 -5.58 -1.43
N THR A 188 -3.07 -4.37 -1.98
CA THR A 188 -2.62 -4.07 -3.34
C THR A 188 -1.29 -3.33 -3.38
N GLN A 189 -0.97 -2.57 -2.32
CA GLN A 189 0.21 -1.72 -2.32
C GLN A 189 1.48 -2.53 -2.11
N LYS A 190 2.37 -2.51 -3.11
CA LYS A 190 3.72 -3.06 -2.99
C LYS A 190 4.68 -1.93 -2.64
N ARG A 191 5.46 -2.10 -1.58
CA ARG A 191 6.49 -1.17 -1.13
C ARG A 191 7.73 -1.95 -0.69
N GLN A 192 8.90 -1.32 -0.80
CA GLN A 192 10.08 -1.83 -0.12
C GLN A 192 9.85 -1.78 1.39
N VAL A 193 10.08 -2.90 2.08
CA VAL A 193 9.87 -3.03 3.53
C VAL A 193 10.92 -2.27 4.37
N GLY A 194 12.06 -1.94 3.75
CA GLY A 194 13.15 -1.22 4.42
C GLY A 194 13.70 -2.00 5.62
N SER A 195 14.07 -1.27 6.69
CA SER A 195 14.68 -1.87 7.89
C SER A 195 13.78 -2.84 8.65
N THR A 196 12.48 -2.90 8.36
CA THR A 196 11.56 -3.86 8.99
C THR A 196 11.86 -5.32 8.60
N ILE A 197 12.72 -5.57 7.61
CA ILE A 197 13.24 -6.91 7.28
C ILE A 197 14.29 -7.42 8.28
N LYS A 198 14.97 -6.51 9.00
CA LYS A 198 16.12 -6.86 9.85
C LYS A 198 15.81 -7.94 10.90
N PRO A 199 14.65 -7.95 11.60
CA PRO A 199 14.35 -9.03 12.54
C PRO A 199 14.48 -10.45 11.93
N PHE A 200 14.13 -10.64 10.66
CA PHE A 200 14.29 -11.93 9.99
C PHE A 200 15.76 -12.30 9.78
N LEU A 201 16.56 -11.34 9.31
CA LEU A 201 18.01 -11.51 9.13
C LEU A 201 18.71 -11.86 10.47
N TYR A 202 18.36 -11.15 11.54
CA TYR A 202 18.95 -11.42 12.85
C TYR A 202 18.47 -12.75 13.44
N THR A 203 17.23 -13.16 13.14
CA THR A 203 16.73 -14.49 13.53
C THR A 203 17.49 -15.60 12.82
N LEU A 204 17.78 -15.45 11.53
CA LEU A 204 18.60 -16.40 10.77
C LEU A 204 20.01 -16.51 11.38
N ALA A 205 20.65 -15.38 11.69
CA ALA A 205 21.93 -15.39 12.38
C ALA A 205 21.87 -16.15 13.74
N MET A 206 20.77 -15.99 14.48
CA MET A 206 20.59 -16.74 15.73
C MET A 206 20.41 -18.24 15.51
N GLN A 207 19.77 -18.65 14.41
CA GLN A 207 19.68 -20.07 14.01
C GLN A 207 21.05 -20.64 13.66
N ASP A 208 21.95 -19.82 13.10
CA ASP A 208 23.33 -20.20 12.78
C ASP A 208 24.28 -20.16 14.00
N GLY A 209 23.75 -19.95 15.20
CA GLY A 209 24.49 -20.06 16.46
C GLY A 209 24.98 -18.72 17.04
N TYR A 210 24.67 -17.59 16.41
CA TYR A 210 24.98 -16.29 17.00
C TYR A 210 24.04 -15.98 18.18
N SER A 211 24.61 -15.55 19.31
CA SER A 211 23.79 -15.05 20.41
C SER A 211 23.50 -13.54 20.26
N PRO A 212 22.43 -13.01 20.86
CA PRO A 212 22.20 -11.56 20.91
C PRO A 212 23.36 -10.75 21.53
N CYS A 213 24.18 -11.41 22.35
CA CYS A 213 25.37 -10.83 22.99
C CYS A 213 26.63 -10.91 22.13
N TYR A 214 26.58 -11.63 21.00
CA TYR A 214 27.71 -11.75 20.08
C TYR A 214 28.10 -10.36 19.57
N LYS A 215 29.40 -10.07 19.59
CA LYS A 215 29.93 -8.76 19.22
C LYS A 215 30.48 -8.80 17.80
N VAL A 216 30.14 -7.79 17.02
CA VAL A 216 30.61 -7.58 15.65
C VAL A 216 31.11 -6.15 15.48
N PRO A 217 32.05 -5.90 14.54
CA PRO A 217 32.52 -4.55 14.28
C PRO A 217 31.44 -3.71 13.58
N ASN A 218 31.15 -2.53 14.11
CA ASN A 218 30.25 -1.57 13.48
C ASN A 218 30.98 -0.77 12.39
N VAL A 219 31.27 -1.41 11.26
CA VAL A 219 32.06 -0.84 10.17
C VAL A 219 31.40 -1.06 8.80
N PRO A 220 31.64 -0.17 7.83
CA PRO A 220 31.10 -0.32 6.48
C PRO A 220 31.41 -1.69 5.87
N GLN A 221 30.40 -2.26 5.20
CA GLN A 221 30.52 -3.53 4.49
C GLN A 221 30.41 -3.31 2.99
N ILE A 222 31.42 -3.74 2.26
CA ILE A 222 31.45 -3.65 0.79
C ILE A 222 30.89 -4.94 0.20
N PHE A 223 29.90 -4.82 -0.68
CA PHE A 223 29.37 -5.90 -1.51
C PHE A 223 29.82 -5.69 -2.95
N LYS A 224 30.17 -6.78 -3.64
CA LYS A 224 30.45 -6.76 -5.08
C LYS A 224 29.14 -7.00 -5.82
N ASP A 225 28.81 -6.12 -6.76
CA ASP A 225 27.66 -6.25 -7.64
C ASP A 225 28.15 -6.16 -9.09
N ASN A 226 28.42 -7.32 -9.68
CA ASN A 226 29.05 -7.48 -11.00
C ASN A 226 30.30 -6.59 -11.14
N ASP A 227 30.21 -5.54 -11.96
CA ASP A 227 31.29 -4.60 -12.26
C ASP A 227 31.36 -3.41 -11.30
N SER A 228 30.47 -3.36 -10.30
CA SER A 228 30.39 -2.28 -9.32
C SER A 228 30.55 -2.78 -7.89
N THR A 229 30.76 -1.85 -6.96
CA THR A 229 30.71 -2.15 -5.53
C THR A 229 29.66 -1.28 -4.87
N TRP A 230 28.92 -1.89 -3.95
CA TRP A 230 27.91 -1.21 -3.14
C TRP A 230 28.32 -1.27 -1.67
N THR A 231 28.31 -0.10 -1.02
CA THR A 231 28.56 0.02 0.42
C THR A 231 27.33 0.68 1.04
N PRO A 232 26.51 -0.04 1.81
CA PRO A 232 25.31 0.52 2.42
C PRO A 232 25.69 1.63 3.38
N ALA A 233 25.13 2.82 3.21
CA ALA A 233 25.31 3.89 4.17
C ALA A 233 24.58 3.55 5.48
N SER A 234 25.12 4.00 6.61
CA SER A 234 24.43 3.94 7.88
C SER A 234 24.10 5.32 8.44
N SER A 235 22.88 5.46 8.95
CA SER A 235 22.42 6.60 9.76
C SER A 235 22.61 6.37 11.26
N GLY A 236 23.29 5.28 11.63
CA GLY A 236 23.58 4.93 13.02
C GLY A 236 24.46 5.96 13.72
N ARG A 237 24.50 5.86 15.05
CA ARG A 237 25.23 6.76 15.93
C ARG A 237 26.75 6.74 15.64
N LYS A 238 27.29 7.86 15.16
CA LYS A 238 28.70 7.97 14.72
C LYS A 238 29.71 7.62 15.80
N GLU A 239 29.39 7.87 17.06
CA GLU A 239 30.25 7.54 18.19
C GLU A 239 30.44 6.03 18.42
N PHE A 240 29.63 5.19 17.77
CA PHE A 240 29.76 3.73 17.77
C PHE A 240 30.44 3.17 16.52
N TRP A 241 30.75 3.99 15.52
CA TRP A 241 31.42 3.53 14.32
C TRP A 241 32.85 3.05 14.65
N GLY A 242 33.25 1.92 14.06
CA GLY A 242 34.53 1.27 14.35
C GLY A 242 34.58 0.47 15.66
N LYS A 243 33.55 0.56 16.52
CA LYS A 243 33.51 -0.16 17.79
C LYS A 243 32.87 -1.54 17.62
N MET A 244 33.22 -2.45 18.52
CA MET A 244 32.52 -3.73 18.67
C MET A 244 31.18 -3.48 19.36
N VAL A 245 30.09 -3.87 18.70
CA VAL A 245 28.72 -3.75 19.21
C VAL A 245 28.04 -5.10 19.21
N THR A 246 27.06 -5.30 20.08
CA THR A 246 26.32 -6.57 20.12
C THR A 246 25.26 -6.64 19.02
N LEU A 247 24.87 -7.84 18.60
CA LEU A 247 23.75 -8.01 17.67
C LEU A 247 22.45 -7.41 18.23
N LYS A 248 22.20 -7.56 19.54
CA LYS A 248 21.07 -6.90 20.22
C LYS A 248 21.10 -5.38 20.00
N TRP A 249 22.27 -4.75 20.15
CA TRP A 249 22.43 -3.32 19.92
C TRP A 249 22.20 -2.96 18.45
N GLY A 250 22.73 -3.76 17.52
CA GLY A 250 22.56 -3.54 16.08
C GLY A 250 21.09 -3.52 15.67
N LEU A 251 20.31 -4.51 16.10
CA LEU A 251 18.88 -4.56 15.80
C LEU A 251 18.11 -3.41 16.47
N ALA A 252 18.38 -3.14 17.76
CA ALA A 252 17.69 -2.10 18.52
C ALA A 252 17.91 -0.69 17.95
N ASN A 253 19.06 -0.43 17.32
CA ASN A 253 19.37 0.85 16.70
C ASN A 253 19.18 0.85 15.18
N SER A 254 18.65 -0.25 14.62
CA SER A 254 18.51 -0.41 13.17
C SER A 254 19.83 -0.12 12.43
N GLU A 255 20.96 -0.58 12.96
CA GLU A 255 22.29 -0.29 12.44
C GLU A 255 22.53 -1.03 11.11
N ASN A 256 22.74 -0.29 10.02
CA ASN A 256 22.92 -0.85 8.68
C ASN A 256 24.23 -1.60 8.56
N TYR A 257 25.32 -1.13 9.17
CA TYR A 257 26.61 -1.82 9.10
C TYR A 257 26.60 -3.19 9.77
N VAL A 258 25.96 -3.31 10.93
CA VAL A 258 25.79 -4.59 11.63
C VAL A 258 24.91 -5.54 10.81
N SER A 259 23.81 -5.02 10.26
CA SER A 259 22.92 -5.82 9.41
C SER A 259 23.64 -6.30 8.15
N ALA A 260 24.41 -5.42 7.50
CA ALA A 260 25.22 -5.77 6.34
C ALA A 260 26.33 -6.77 6.68
N TRP A 261 26.89 -6.72 7.89
CA TRP A 261 27.89 -7.69 8.34
C TRP A 261 27.29 -9.09 8.47
N LEU A 262 26.05 -9.21 8.95
CA LEU A 262 25.33 -10.48 9.03
C LEU A 262 24.97 -11.10 7.68
N MET A 263 24.97 -10.31 6.59
CA MET A 263 24.66 -10.81 5.25
C MET A 263 25.88 -11.44 4.55
N LYS A 264 27.07 -11.35 5.14
CA LYS A 264 28.32 -11.90 4.60
C LYS A 264 28.69 -13.20 5.29
#